data_AF-A0A355H8A9-F1
#
_entry.id   AF-A0A355H8A9-F1
#
_cell.length_a   1.000
_cell.length_b   1.000
_cell.length_c   1.000
_cell.angle_alpha   90.00
_cell.angle_beta   90.00
_cell.angle_gamma   90.00
#
_symmetry.space_group_name_H-M   'P 1'
#
loop_
_entity.id
_entity.type
_entity.pdbx_description
1 polymer ?
#
loop_
_entity_poly.entity_id
_entity_poly.type
_entity_poly.pdbx_seq_one_letter_code
_entity_poly.pdbx_strand_id
1 'polypeptide(L)'
;MHKSMELLFSRKFFQFPLNKTVAVNSNSWVRTPAWDIFWFHSGIWLTLLMLLVNSLPVQEMFYAAAVFLFWISHRFSSFYLAWGTRAYRPLCRNQLNRFVILPVLLGLAVFAVLFIPEDILPVPLPERILCLLLIDFAWGVHHFAAQHYGILRLYHHRWNPESVPSAKKQDRIFCWGVGGALVIIAELLHGTSYLQEKQILTMLLPNWGLEEISLLQRFGTLFVIGITIFMIRNAWLQDSGLPRIMYILGVGLMVVAAFQLDPFQFLMLWTLQHWMVALGLAAHMGGNDVHQGYKNRTVFVKKSSEKPFLKPWLVLLFLCAFSVIMTPIFEIEAVSVGGRYSEQFFPAFMGWLQNSEWYTFLVGIGLASGFLHYWMDRSVYRFSDLETRKSAQQLLFAL
;
A
#
# COMPACT_ATOMS: atom_id res chain seq x y z
N MET A 1 48.61 -11.29 13.98
CA MET A 1 47.21 -11.62 14.33
C MET A 1 46.17 -10.65 13.75
N HIS A 2 46.53 -9.43 13.33
CA HIS A 2 45.58 -8.46 12.77
C HIS A 2 45.21 -8.68 11.29
N LYS A 3 46.13 -9.20 10.47
CA LYS A 3 45.93 -9.42 9.02
C LYS A 3 45.01 -10.59 8.65
N SER A 4 44.82 -11.59 9.53
CA SER A 4 43.94 -12.74 9.23
C SER A 4 42.47 -12.46 9.51
N MET A 5 42.15 -11.46 10.33
CA MET A 5 40.78 -11.09 10.69
C MET A 5 40.09 -10.24 9.61
N GLU A 6 40.85 -9.35 8.94
CA GLU A 6 40.35 -8.57 7.79
C GLU A 6 40.06 -9.47 6.56
N LEU A 7 40.90 -10.48 6.31
CA LEU A 7 40.71 -11.45 5.23
C LEU A 7 39.48 -12.35 5.44
N LEU A 8 39.11 -12.63 6.69
CA LEU A 8 37.90 -13.39 7.05
C LEU A 8 36.62 -12.56 6.97
N PHE A 9 36.68 -11.27 7.31
CA PHE A 9 35.54 -10.35 7.17
C PHE A 9 35.27 -10.02 5.70
N SER A 10 36.32 -9.75 4.91
CA SER A 10 36.23 -9.48 3.47
C SER A 10 35.69 -10.66 2.66
N ARG A 11 36.13 -11.89 2.97
CA ARG A 11 35.65 -13.11 2.29
C ARG A 11 34.15 -13.37 2.45
N LYS A 12 33.54 -12.96 3.58
CA LYS A 12 32.08 -13.08 3.74
C LYS A 12 31.30 -12.07 2.90
N PHE A 13 31.84 -10.88 2.66
CA PHE A 13 31.14 -9.83 1.91
C PHE A 13 31.09 -10.08 0.40
N PHE A 14 32.12 -10.70 -0.19
CA PHE A 14 32.27 -10.83 -1.65
C PHE A 14 32.03 -12.21 -2.25
N GLN A 15 31.61 -13.21 -1.47
CA GLN A 15 31.18 -14.49 -2.05
C GLN A 15 29.80 -14.34 -2.70
N PHE A 16 29.78 -14.02 -3.99
CA PHE A 16 28.67 -14.33 -4.88
C PHE A 16 28.75 -15.83 -5.20
N PRO A 17 27.83 -16.69 -4.73
CA PRO A 17 27.76 -18.04 -5.25
C PRO A 17 27.23 -17.95 -6.68
N LEU A 18 28.11 -18.05 -7.67
CA LEU A 18 27.76 -17.97 -9.09
C LEU A 18 26.77 -19.07 -9.53
N ASN A 19 26.57 -20.12 -8.72
CA ASN A 19 25.80 -21.32 -9.07
C ASN A 19 24.77 -21.76 -8.01
N LYS A 20 24.07 -20.82 -7.35
CA LYS A 20 22.84 -21.19 -6.61
C LYS A 20 21.64 -21.08 -7.54
N THR A 21 21.08 -22.20 -7.96
CA THR A 21 19.78 -22.27 -8.64
C THR A 21 18.67 -21.88 -7.66
N VAL A 22 17.84 -20.89 -8.02
CA VAL A 22 16.60 -20.64 -7.26
C VAL A 22 15.62 -21.72 -7.65
N ALA A 23 15.24 -22.57 -6.69
CA ALA A 23 14.12 -23.44 -6.91
C ALA A 23 12.85 -22.59 -7.11
N VAL A 24 12.00 -22.93 -8.09
CA VAL A 24 10.65 -22.38 -8.19
C VAL A 24 9.71 -23.41 -7.59
N ASN A 25 9.50 -23.34 -6.28
CA ASN A 25 8.49 -24.16 -5.62
C ASN A 25 7.11 -23.61 -5.96
N SER A 26 6.21 -24.43 -6.50
CA SER A 26 4.84 -24.02 -6.88
C SER A 26 4.03 -23.45 -5.71
N ASN A 27 4.36 -23.84 -4.47
CA ASN A 27 3.69 -23.36 -3.25
C ASN A 27 4.21 -22.01 -2.70
N SER A 28 5.22 -21.41 -3.35
CA SER A 28 5.90 -20.19 -2.86
C SER A 28 5.19 -18.88 -3.15
N TRP A 29 4.35 -18.86 -4.18
CA TRP A 29 3.53 -17.71 -4.58
C TRP A 29 2.29 -17.62 -3.67
N VAL A 30 1.80 -16.41 -3.40
CA VAL A 30 0.56 -16.18 -2.64
C VAL A 30 -0.61 -16.88 -3.33
N ARG A 31 -0.72 -16.72 -4.66
CA ARG A 31 -1.73 -17.42 -5.45
C ARG A 31 -1.13 -18.18 -6.63
N THR A 32 -0.64 -17.46 -7.64
CA THR A 32 0.02 -18.00 -8.83
C THR A 32 1.06 -17.01 -9.31
N PRO A 33 2.10 -17.43 -10.05
CA PRO A 33 3.09 -16.50 -10.60
C PRO A 33 2.46 -15.33 -11.36
N ALA A 34 1.48 -15.60 -12.23
CA ALA A 34 0.83 -14.55 -13.02
C ALA A 34 0.03 -13.55 -12.16
N TRP A 35 -0.70 -14.04 -11.16
CA TRP A 35 -1.45 -13.17 -10.24
C TRP A 35 -0.50 -12.30 -9.41
N ASP A 36 0.53 -12.91 -8.84
CA ASP A 36 1.49 -12.25 -7.99
C ASP A 36 2.33 -11.23 -8.76
N ILE A 37 2.76 -11.56 -9.99
CA ILE A 37 3.48 -10.63 -10.88
C ILE A 37 2.64 -9.39 -11.18
N PHE A 38 1.36 -9.58 -11.50
CA PHE A 38 0.48 -8.46 -11.83
C PHE A 38 0.17 -7.59 -10.61
N TRP A 39 -0.28 -8.20 -9.50
CA TRP A 39 -0.78 -7.45 -8.33
C TRP A 39 0.29 -7.07 -7.32
N PHE A 40 1.15 -8.02 -6.93
CA PHE A 40 2.08 -7.86 -5.81
C PHE A 40 3.42 -7.30 -6.28
N HIS A 41 3.90 -7.73 -7.45
CA HIS A 41 5.14 -7.21 -8.06
C HIS A 41 4.89 -6.03 -9.00
N SER A 42 3.76 -5.33 -8.82
CA SER A 42 3.39 -4.15 -9.60
C SER A 42 4.44 -3.05 -9.59
N GLY A 43 5.19 -2.90 -8.49
CA GLY A 43 6.31 -1.95 -8.42
C GLY A 43 7.38 -2.19 -9.48
N ILE A 44 7.57 -3.40 -10.00
CA ILE A 44 8.53 -3.67 -11.08
C ILE A 44 7.96 -3.17 -12.41
N TRP A 45 6.80 -3.72 -12.83
CA TRP A 45 6.29 -3.44 -14.17
C TRP A 45 5.69 -2.03 -14.29
N LEU A 46 5.14 -1.46 -13.22
CA LEU A 46 4.74 -0.04 -13.21
C LEU A 46 5.96 0.86 -13.38
N THR A 47 7.08 0.59 -12.71
CA THR A 47 8.31 1.38 -12.90
C THR A 47 8.77 1.31 -14.35
N LEU A 48 8.78 0.10 -14.95
CA LEU A 48 9.13 -0.05 -16.36
C LEU A 48 8.15 0.68 -17.27
N LEU A 49 6.84 0.62 -16.99
CA LEU A 49 5.82 1.36 -17.73
C LEU A 49 6.10 2.87 -17.68
N MET A 50 6.45 3.42 -16.51
CA MET A 50 6.76 4.84 -16.37
C MET A 50 8.00 5.25 -17.16
N LEU A 51 9.02 4.40 -17.20
CA LEU A 51 10.24 4.67 -17.96
C LEU A 51 10.05 4.54 -19.47
N LEU A 52 9.14 3.68 -19.92
CA LEU A 52 8.92 3.39 -21.34
C LEU A 52 7.86 4.29 -21.98
N VAL A 53 6.85 4.74 -21.22
CA VAL A 53 5.76 5.58 -21.73
C VAL A 53 6.13 7.05 -21.54
N ASN A 54 6.67 7.68 -22.59
CA ASN A 54 7.06 9.10 -22.55
C ASN A 54 5.91 10.05 -22.96
N SER A 55 4.71 9.84 -22.41
CA SER A 55 3.54 10.69 -22.69
C SER A 55 2.76 10.95 -21.41
N LEU A 56 2.87 12.17 -20.89
CA LEU A 56 2.19 12.58 -19.66
C LEU A 56 0.66 12.44 -19.76
N PRO A 57 -0.02 12.84 -20.86
CA PRO A 57 -1.47 12.63 -20.99
C PRO A 57 -1.89 11.16 -20.91
N VAL A 58 -1.10 10.25 -21.51
CA VAL A 58 -1.39 8.80 -21.45
C VAL A 58 -1.20 8.27 -20.02
N GLN A 59 -0.15 8.73 -19.33
CA GLN A 59 0.09 8.41 -17.93
C GLN A 59 -1.03 8.94 -17.03
N GLU A 60 -1.50 10.17 -17.24
CA GLU A 60 -2.63 10.76 -16.52
C GLU A 60 -3.93 9.99 -16.75
N MET A 61 -4.25 9.61 -17.99
CA MET A 61 -5.42 8.78 -18.29
C MET A 61 -5.34 7.40 -17.63
N PHE A 62 -4.16 6.79 -17.65
CA PHE A 62 -3.92 5.53 -16.96
C PHE A 62 -4.12 5.67 -15.45
N TYR A 63 -3.58 6.73 -14.85
CA TYR A 63 -3.74 7.00 -13.44
C TYR A 63 -5.20 7.29 -13.09
N ALA A 64 -5.91 8.10 -13.87
CA ALA A 64 -7.32 8.39 -13.69
C ALA A 64 -8.17 7.10 -13.70
N ALA A 65 -7.96 6.22 -14.67
CA ALA A 65 -8.64 4.92 -14.73
C ALA A 65 -8.37 4.09 -13.46
N ALA A 66 -7.13 4.10 -12.99
CA ALA A 66 -6.75 3.39 -11.79
C ALA A 66 -7.25 4.05 -10.49
N VAL A 67 -7.42 5.38 -10.45
CA VAL A 67 -8.11 6.08 -9.37
C VAL A 67 -9.55 5.60 -9.28
N PHE A 68 -10.29 5.59 -10.39
CA PHE A 68 -11.67 5.08 -10.41
C PHE A 68 -11.79 3.61 -10.01
N LEU A 69 -10.86 2.75 -10.46
CA LEU A 69 -10.94 1.31 -10.20
C LEU A 69 -10.37 0.90 -8.83
N PHE A 70 -9.24 1.48 -8.42
CA PHE A 70 -8.40 0.95 -7.33
C PHE A 70 -8.37 1.82 -6.07
N TRP A 71 -8.61 3.13 -6.18
CA TRP A 71 -8.44 4.03 -5.04
C TRP A 71 -9.50 3.83 -3.94
N ILE A 72 -10.79 3.78 -4.25
CA ILE A 72 -11.76 3.54 -3.17
C ILE A 72 -11.87 2.05 -2.86
N SER A 73 -11.67 1.17 -3.84
CA SER A 73 -11.68 -0.28 -3.62
C SER A 73 -10.59 -0.73 -2.63
N HIS A 74 -9.34 -0.24 -2.72
CA HIS A 74 -8.31 -0.63 -1.76
C HIS A 74 -8.60 -0.09 -0.36
N ARG A 75 -9.09 1.15 -0.26
CA ARG A 75 -9.44 1.80 1.00
C ARG A 75 -10.47 0.98 1.80
N PHE A 76 -11.46 0.41 1.11
CA PHE A 76 -12.52 -0.41 1.71
C PHE A 76 -12.25 -1.92 1.66
N SER A 77 -11.12 -2.36 1.13
CA SER A 77 -10.82 -3.80 0.96
C SER A 77 -10.75 -4.55 2.29
N SER A 78 -10.12 -3.97 3.32
CA SER A 78 -10.07 -4.57 4.66
C SER A 78 -11.40 -4.51 5.40
N PHE A 79 -12.25 -3.52 5.11
CA PHE A 79 -13.64 -3.53 5.58
C PHE A 79 -14.39 -4.72 4.99
N TYR A 80 -14.27 -4.92 3.68
CA TYR A 80 -14.84 -6.08 3.02
C TYR A 80 -14.30 -7.40 3.62
N LEU A 81 -13.01 -7.50 3.93
CA LEU A 81 -12.48 -8.71 4.57
C LEU A 81 -13.07 -8.94 5.97
N ALA A 82 -13.11 -7.90 6.81
CA ALA A 82 -13.61 -8.03 8.18
C ALA A 82 -15.10 -8.40 8.23
N TRP A 83 -15.95 -7.74 7.43
CA TRP A 83 -17.41 -7.89 7.53
C TRP A 83 -18.05 -8.67 6.37
N GLY A 84 -17.43 -8.67 5.21
CA GLY A 84 -17.90 -9.38 4.02
C GLY A 84 -17.53 -10.87 4.00
N THR A 85 -16.52 -11.30 4.76
CA THR A 85 -16.11 -12.71 4.82
C THR A 85 -16.68 -13.44 6.03
N ARG A 86 -16.92 -14.74 5.90
CA ARG A 86 -17.38 -15.61 6.98
C ARG A 86 -16.27 -15.91 7.98
N ALA A 87 -15.04 -16.10 7.49
CA ALA A 87 -13.89 -16.41 8.33
C ALA A 87 -13.63 -15.35 9.42
N TYR A 88 -13.88 -14.06 9.14
CA TYR A 88 -13.66 -12.98 10.10
C TYR A 88 -14.85 -12.70 11.04
N ARG A 89 -16.02 -13.31 10.82
CA ARG A 89 -17.21 -13.06 11.67
C ARG A 89 -16.98 -13.35 13.16
N PRO A 90 -16.39 -14.49 13.56
CA PRO A 90 -16.12 -14.77 14.97
C PRO A 90 -15.16 -13.74 15.57
N LEU A 91 -14.10 -13.38 14.83
CA LEU A 91 -13.12 -12.39 15.27
C LEU A 91 -13.78 -11.02 15.51
N CYS A 92 -14.62 -10.56 14.59
CA CYS A 92 -15.33 -9.28 14.73
C CYS A 92 -16.26 -9.27 15.95
N ARG A 93 -16.92 -10.39 16.26
CA ARG A 93 -17.78 -10.54 17.43
C ARG A 93 -17.00 -10.60 18.74
N ASN A 94 -15.87 -11.30 18.76
CA ASN A 94 -15.06 -11.47 19.95
C ASN A 94 -14.27 -10.20 20.30
N GLN A 95 -14.01 -9.34 19.31
CA GLN A 95 -13.11 -8.20 19.45
C GLN A 95 -13.77 -6.88 19.05
N LEU A 96 -14.97 -6.63 19.57
CA LEU A 96 -15.77 -5.42 19.30
C LEU A 96 -14.99 -4.12 19.51
N ASN A 97 -14.11 -4.07 20.51
CA ASN A 97 -13.27 -2.89 20.73
C ASN A 97 -12.43 -2.55 19.49
N ARG A 98 -11.87 -3.57 18.85
CA ARG A 98 -10.98 -3.42 17.70
C ARG A 98 -11.73 -3.12 16.40
N PHE A 99 -12.84 -3.81 16.18
CA PHE A 99 -13.55 -3.75 14.90
C PHE A 99 -14.69 -2.73 14.88
N VAL A 100 -15.25 -2.35 16.04
CA VAL A 100 -16.43 -1.47 16.09
C VAL A 100 -16.13 -0.20 16.89
N ILE A 101 -15.79 -0.32 18.17
CA ILE A 101 -15.73 0.84 19.07
C ILE A 101 -14.59 1.80 18.68
N LEU A 102 -13.36 1.30 18.49
CA LEU A 102 -12.23 2.15 18.12
C LEU A 102 -12.41 2.79 16.74
N PRO A 103 -12.87 2.09 15.69
CA PRO A 103 -13.26 2.72 14.43
C PRO A 103 -14.30 3.83 14.60
N VAL A 104 -15.40 3.57 15.33
CA VAL A 104 -16.43 4.59 15.56
C VAL A 104 -15.84 5.82 16.27
N LEU A 105 -15.05 5.61 17.33
CA LEU A 105 -14.39 6.71 18.04
C LEU A 105 -13.42 7.49 17.14
N LEU A 106 -12.68 6.81 16.28
CA LEU A 106 -11.76 7.43 15.33
C LEU A 106 -12.50 8.31 14.31
N GLY A 107 -13.61 7.81 13.75
CA GLY A 107 -14.47 8.60 12.88
C GLY A 107 -15.07 9.80 13.59
N LEU A 108 -15.62 9.61 14.80
CA LEU A 108 -16.17 10.69 15.62
C LEU A 108 -15.12 11.74 15.98
N ALA A 109 -13.87 11.34 16.23
CA ALA A 109 -12.79 12.28 16.53
C ALA A 109 -12.50 13.21 15.34
N VAL A 110 -12.51 12.68 14.11
CA VAL A 110 -12.36 13.50 12.89
C VAL A 110 -13.49 14.51 12.78
N PHE A 111 -14.74 14.06 12.94
CA PHE A 111 -15.89 14.96 12.90
C PHE A 111 -15.85 15.99 14.03
N ALA A 112 -15.43 15.61 15.24
CA ALA A 112 -15.27 16.55 16.34
C ALA A 112 -14.28 17.67 15.96
N VAL A 113 -13.11 17.34 15.42
CA VAL A 113 -12.14 18.35 14.97
C VAL A 113 -12.74 19.29 13.93
N LEU A 114 -13.49 18.76 12.96
CA LEU A 114 -14.07 19.58 11.88
C LEU A 114 -15.24 20.46 12.34
N PHE A 115 -16.04 20.02 13.31
CA PHE A 115 -17.29 20.68 13.72
C PHE A 115 -17.22 21.42 15.06
N ILE A 116 -16.10 21.37 15.80
CA ILE A 116 -15.93 22.20 17.01
C ILE A 116 -16.05 23.69 16.61
N PRO A 117 -16.88 24.50 17.31
CA PRO A 117 -16.97 25.95 17.06
C PRO A 117 -15.62 26.66 17.20
N GLU A 118 -15.38 27.70 16.41
CA GLU A 118 -14.10 28.45 16.44
C GLU A 118 -13.87 29.17 17.77
N ASP A 119 -14.92 29.49 18.48
CA ASP A 119 -14.96 30.03 19.83
C ASP A 119 -14.43 29.06 20.89
N ILE A 120 -14.42 27.75 20.60
CA ILE A 120 -13.78 26.71 21.44
C ILE A 120 -12.40 26.33 20.90
N LEU A 121 -12.26 26.17 19.58
CA LEU A 121 -10.99 25.88 18.92
C LEU A 121 -10.70 26.98 17.88
N PRO A 122 -9.87 27.99 18.22
CA PRO A 122 -9.63 29.17 17.38
C PRO A 122 -8.66 28.86 16.21
N VAL A 123 -9.02 27.86 15.42
CA VAL A 123 -8.34 27.42 14.20
C VAL A 123 -9.42 27.36 13.12
N PRO A 124 -9.27 28.01 11.96
CA PRO A 124 -10.30 27.97 10.93
C PRO A 124 -10.38 26.60 10.26
N LEU A 125 -11.54 26.28 9.66
CA LEU A 125 -11.82 24.98 9.07
C LEU A 125 -10.77 24.50 8.05
N PRO A 126 -10.29 25.32 7.08
CA PRO A 126 -9.29 24.89 6.11
C PRO A 126 -7.98 24.42 6.76
N GLU A 127 -7.52 25.09 7.82
CA GLU A 127 -6.32 24.73 8.57
C GLU A 127 -6.52 23.43 9.34
N ARG A 128 -7.72 23.16 9.85
CA ARG A 128 -8.05 21.88 10.48
C ARG A 128 -8.03 20.73 9.48
N ILE A 129 -8.59 20.93 8.29
CA ILE A 129 -8.54 19.97 7.18
C ILE A 129 -7.07 19.71 6.80
N LEU A 130 -6.28 20.76 6.63
CA LEU A 130 -4.84 20.67 6.33
C LEU A 130 -4.08 19.87 7.41
N CYS A 131 -4.37 20.11 8.68
CA CYS A 131 -3.77 19.38 9.79
C CYS A 131 -4.12 17.89 9.74
N LEU A 132 -5.38 17.55 9.50
CA LEU A 132 -5.82 16.16 9.36
C LEU A 132 -5.18 15.49 8.13
N LEU A 133 -5.06 16.18 7.00
CA LEU A 133 -4.36 15.69 5.80
C LEU A 133 -2.86 15.44 6.05
N LEU A 134 -2.20 16.30 6.83
CA LEU A 134 -0.79 16.08 7.23
C LEU A 134 -0.64 14.83 8.10
N ILE A 135 -1.57 14.61 9.04
CA ILE A 135 -1.59 13.41 9.86
C ILE A 135 -1.89 12.18 9.00
N ASP A 136 -2.84 12.28 8.08
CA ASP A 136 -3.18 11.23 7.11
C ASP A 136 -1.95 10.86 6.27
N PHE A 137 -1.23 11.83 5.72
CA PHE A 137 0.01 11.61 4.98
C PHE A 137 1.07 10.88 5.82
N ALA A 138 1.35 11.36 7.03
CA ALA A 138 2.33 10.72 7.92
C ALA A 138 1.96 9.27 8.25
N TRP A 139 0.66 9.02 8.47
CA TRP A 139 0.16 7.68 8.76
C TRP A 139 0.15 6.80 7.51
N GLY A 140 -0.13 7.38 6.34
CA GLY A 140 -0.02 6.77 5.02
C GLY A 140 1.39 6.26 4.74
N VAL A 141 2.43 7.08 4.94
CA VAL A 141 3.83 6.62 4.76
C VAL A 141 4.15 5.44 5.68
N HIS A 142 3.73 5.50 6.95
CA HIS A 142 3.88 4.36 7.86
C HIS A 142 3.12 3.12 7.37
N HIS A 143 1.91 3.32 6.87
CA HIS A 143 1.02 2.28 6.39
C HIS A 143 1.60 1.55 5.16
N PHE A 144 2.14 2.28 4.19
CA PHE A 144 2.80 1.71 3.01
C PHE A 144 4.02 0.87 3.41
N ALA A 145 4.89 1.40 4.28
CA ALA A 145 6.03 0.65 4.82
C ALA A 145 5.59 -0.63 5.55
N ALA A 146 4.50 -0.57 6.34
CA ALA A 146 3.95 -1.73 7.02
C ALA A 146 3.38 -2.78 6.05
N GLN A 147 2.76 -2.35 4.94
CA GLN A 147 2.26 -3.24 3.89
C GLN A 147 3.42 -3.97 3.20
N HIS A 148 4.48 -3.25 2.77
CA HIS A 148 5.66 -3.88 2.17
C HIS A 148 6.27 -4.93 3.09
N TYR A 149 6.39 -4.61 4.37
CA TYR A 149 6.85 -5.56 5.37
C TYR A 149 5.94 -6.79 5.43
N GLY A 150 4.61 -6.59 5.52
CA GLY A 150 3.64 -7.68 5.52
C GLY A 150 3.81 -8.66 4.36
N ILE A 151 3.97 -8.14 3.14
CA ILE A 151 4.16 -8.98 1.93
C ILE A 151 5.50 -9.72 1.93
N LEU A 152 6.60 -9.06 2.32
CA LEU A 152 7.90 -9.74 2.45
C LEU A 152 7.83 -10.91 3.44
N ARG A 153 7.13 -10.71 4.56
CA ARG A 153 6.92 -11.75 5.57
C ARG A 153 6.03 -12.86 5.07
N LEU A 154 5.00 -12.54 4.27
CA LEU A 154 4.13 -13.54 3.65
C LEU A 154 4.91 -14.45 2.70
N TYR A 155 5.69 -13.89 1.77
CA TYR A 155 6.50 -14.69 0.86
C TYR A 155 7.55 -15.52 1.59
N HIS A 156 8.23 -14.95 2.60
CA HIS A 156 9.20 -15.69 3.40
C HIS A 156 8.52 -16.86 4.12
N HIS A 157 7.38 -16.63 4.76
CA HIS A 157 6.66 -17.68 5.48
C HIS A 157 6.23 -18.84 4.56
N ARG A 158 5.82 -18.53 3.32
CA ARG A 158 5.45 -19.57 2.33
C ARG A 158 6.65 -20.35 1.80
N TRP A 159 7.83 -19.72 1.73
CA TRP A 159 9.04 -20.36 1.21
C TRP A 159 9.76 -21.20 2.26
N ASN A 160 10.17 -20.55 3.36
CA ASN A 160 11.00 -21.15 4.40
C ASN A 160 10.64 -20.54 5.76
N PRO A 161 9.68 -21.14 6.50
CA PRO A 161 9.23 -20.62 7.78
C PRO A 161 10.30 -20.67 8.89
N GLU A 162 11.34 -21.48 8.75
CA GLU A 162 12.38 -21.66 9.78
C GLU A 162 13.39 -20.52 9.81
N SER A 163 13.73 -19.93 8.66
CA SER A 163 14.68 -18.80 8.57
C SER A 163 14.05 -17.42 8.85
N VAL A 164 12.72 -17.38 9.02
CA VAL A 164 11.88 -16.18 9.26
C VAL A 164 12.37 -15.29 10.42
N PRO A 165 12.84 -15.79 11.58
CA PRO A 165 13.31 -14.93 12.67
C PRO A 165 14.55 -14.10 12.30
N SER A 166 15.46 -14.66 11.49
CA SER A 166 16.75 -14.03 11.16
C SER A 166 16.61 -12.82 10.24
N ALA A 167 15.61 -12.80 9.35
CA ALA A 167 15.35 -11.70 8.42
C ALA A 167 14.48 -10.57 9.02
N LYS A 168 13.80 -10.82 10.15
CA LYS A 168 12.73 -9.96 10.68
C LYS A 168 13.15 -8.50 10.88
N LYS A 169 14.33 -8.28 11.45
CA LYS A 169 14.86 -6.93 11.74
C LYS A 169 15.27 -6.22 10.44
N GLN A 170 15.92 -6.94 9.53
CA GLN A 170 16.37 -6.39 8.24
C GLN A 170 15.18 -5.98 7.37
N ASP A 171 14.15 -6.83 7.26
CA ASP A 171 12.92 -6.52 6.53
C ASP A 171 12.26 -5.25 7.05
N ARG A 172 12.20 -5.09 8.38
CA ARG A 172 11.59 -3.92 9.01
C ARG A 172 12.40 -2.66 8.73
N ILE A 173 13.72 -2.71 8.88
CA ILE A 173 14.59 -1.56 8.58
C ILE A 173 14.50 -1.20 7.10
N PHE A 174 14.49 -2.19 6.21
CA PHE A 174 14.33 -1.95 4.78
C PHE A 174 12.99 -1.30 4.44
N CYS A 175 11.87 -1.82 4.95
CA CYS A 175 10.55 -1.29 4.58
C CYS A 175 10.29 0.11 5.15
N TRP A 176 10.65 0.38 6.41
CA TRP A 176 10.47 1.71 7.00
C TRP A 176 11.54 2.70 6.58
N GLY A 177 12.77 2.23 6.35
CA GLY A 177 13.87 3.06 5.86
C GLY A 177 13.70 3.40 4.39
N VAL A 178 13.71 2.39 3.52
CA VAL A 178 13.63 2.57 2.06
C VAL A 178 12.21 2.90 1.62
N GLY A 179 11.24 2.05 1.93
CA GLY A 179 9.84 2.24 1.54
C GLY A 179 9.06 3.30 2.34
N GLY A 180 9.72 4.07 3.21
CA GLY A 180 9.08 5.07 4.06
C GLY A 180 9.92 6.34 4.20
N ALA A 181 10.99 6.31 4.99
CA ALA A 181 11.81 7.48 5.27
C ALA A 181 12.49 8.07 4.02
N LEU A 182 13.07 7.23 3.16
CA LEU A 182 13.69 7.68 1.91
C LEU A 182 12.64 8.21 0.91
N VAL A 183 11.40 7.73 0.95
CA VAL A 183 10.29 8.31 0.18
C VAL A 183 10.00 9.73 0.64
N ILE A 184 9.89 9.98 1.95
CA ILE A 184 9.70 11.34 2.48
C ILE A 184 10.86 12.26 2.06
N ILE A 185 12.10 11.76 2.13
CA ILE A 185 13.27 12.54 1.70
C ILE A 185 13.19 12.84 0.21
N ALA A 186 12.84 11.87 -0.64
CA ALA A 186 12.68 12.07 -2.07
C ALA A 186 11.59 13.11 -2.38
N GLU A 187 10.43 13.01 -1.71
CA GLU A 187 9.33 13.98 -1.82
C GLU A 187 9.78 15.40 -1.44
N LEU A 188 10.54 15.53 -0.35
CA LEU A 188 11.10 16.82 0.07
C LEU A 188 12.08 17.39 -0.96
N LEU A 189 12.90 16.54 -1.60
CA LEU A 189 13.91 16.97 -2.57
C LEU A 189 13.33 17.27 -3.97
N HIS A 190 12.26 16.60 -4.36
CA HIS A 190 11.54 16.87 -5.61
C HIS A 190 10.52 18.00 -5.47
N GLY A 191 10.12 18.35 -4.24
CA GLY A 191 9.18 19.42 -3.99
C GLY A 191 7.79 19.11 -4.56
N THR A 192 7.22 17.94 -4.29
CA THR A 192 5.92 17.53 -4.86
C THR A 192 4.70 18.19 -4.18
N SER A 193 3.58 18.20 -4.93
CA SER A 193 2.23 18.80 -4.75
C SER A 193 1.80 19.44 -3.42
N TYR A 194 1.88 18.77 -2.27
CA TYR A 194 1.32 19.32 -1.02
C TYR A 194 2.29 20.25 -0.27
N LEU A 195 3.58 19.92 -0.26
CA LEU A 195 4.61 20.69 0.44
C LEU A 195 5.05 21.92 -0.36
N GLN A 196 4.84 21.88 -1.68
CA GLN A 196 5.12 22.98 -2.61
C GLN A 196 4.09 24.12 -2.51
N GLU A 197 2.79 23.81 -2.44
CA GLU A 197 1.73 24.83 -2.19
C GLU A 197 2.00 25.64 -0.92
N LYS A 198 2.71 25.04 0.05
CA LYS A 198 3.00 25.65 1.36
C LYS A 198 4.46 26.12 1.53
N GLN A 199 5.30 26.05 0.50
CA GLN A 199 6.71 26.50 0.51
C GLN A 199 7.58 25.97 1.68
N ILE A 200 7.31 24.76 2.19
CA ILE A 200 7.94 24.24 3.40
C ILE A 200 9.45 24.02 3.22
N LEU A 201 9.89 23.59 2.03
CA LEU A 201 11.32 23.37 1.76
C LEU A 201 12.12 24.69 1.77
N THR A 202 11.54 25.76 1.22
CA THR A 202 12.14 27.10 1.21
C THR A 202 12.26 27.68 2.63
N MET A 203 11.35 27.31 3.53
CA MET A 203 11.44 27.65 4.95
C MET A 203 12.52 26.85 5.70
N LEU A 204 12.68 25.56 5.39
CA LEU A 204 13.62 24.67 6.09
C LEU A 204 15.07 24.81 5.60
N LEU A 205 15.26 25.08 4.30
CA LEU A 205 16.58 25.13 3.66
C LEU A 205 16.69 26.33 2.69
N PRO A 206 16.64 27.58 3.19
CA PRO A 206 16.60 28.79 2.36
C PRO A 206 17.85 29.03 1.48
N ASN A 207 18.95 28.31 1.74
CA ASN A 207 20.26 28.54 1.10
C ASN A 207 20.72 27.40 0.19
N TRP A 208 19.88 26.40 -0.11
CA TRP A 208 20.26 25.28 -0.97
C TRP A 208 20.01 25.62 -2.44
N GLY A 209 21.04 25.46 -3.28
CA GLY A 209 20.94 25.61 -4.73
C GLY A 209 20.45 24.32 -5.42
N LEU A 210 20.18 24.44 -6.73
CA LEU A 210 19.73 23.33 -7.57
C LEU A 210 20.79 22.22 -7.70
N GLU A 211 22.07 22.57 -7.61
CA GLU A 211 23.18 21.62 -7.72
C GLU A 211 23.26 20.70 -6.49
N GLU A 212 23.09 21.25 -5.28
CA GLU A 212 23.08 20.48 -4.04
C GLU A 212 21.92 19.49 -3.99
N ILE A 213 20.73 19.91 -4.44
CA ILE A 213 19.54 19.05 -4.54
C ILE A 213 19.80 17.90 -5.53
N SER A 214 20.34 18.21 -6.71
CA SER A 214 20.66 17.21 -7.73
C SER A 214 21.69 16.19 -7.24
N LEU A 215 22.72 16.65 -6.51
CA LEU A 215 23.72 15.78 -5.92
C LEU A 215 23.11 14.84 -4.88
N LEU A 216 22.23 15.35 -4.01
CA LEU A 216 21.57 14.54 -2.99
C LEU A 216 20.61 13.50 -3.58
N GLN A 217 19.91 13.83 -4.67
CA GLN A 217 19.08 12.87 -5.42
C GLN A 217 19.91 11.71 -5.99
N ARG A 218 21.10 12.01 -6.55
CA ARG A 218 22.03 10.99 -7.05
C ARG A 218 22.55 10.10 -5.92
N PHE A 219 22.93 10.69 -4.78
CA PHE A 219 23.33 9.93 -3.61
C PHE A 219 22.20 9.06 -3.07
N GLY A 220 20.98 9.60 -2.98
CA GLY A 220 19.77 8.84 -2.60
C GLY A 220 19.56 7.64 -3.50
N THR A 221 19.65 7.82 -4.82
CA THR A 221 19.55 6.73 -5.81
C THR A 221 20.60 5.64 -5.59
N LEU A 222 21.87 6.00 -5.50
CA LEU A 222 22.96 5.04 -5.28
C LEU A 222 22.82 4.31 -3.94
N PHE A 223 22.36 5.01 -2.91
CA PHE A 223 22.12 4.44 -1.59
C PHE A 223 21.00 3.40 -1.60
N VAL A 224 19.87 3.71 -2.26
CA VAL A 224 18.76 2.76 -2.43
C VAL A 224 19.20 1.53 -3.23
N ILE A 225 19.95 1.71 -4.31
CA ILE A 225 20.51 0.61 -5.11
C ILE A 225 21.41 -0.28 -4.23
N GLY A 226 22.33 0.32 -3.47
CA GLY A 226 23.23 -0.41 -2.57
C GLY A 226 22.49 -1.23 -1.52
N ILE A 227 21.50 -0.62 -0.85
CA ILE A 227 20.66 -1.34 0.14
C ILE A 227 19.87 -2.46 -0.53
N THR A 228 19.30 -2.21 -1.71
CA THR A 228 18.50 -3.21 -2.44
C THR A 228 19.34 -4.41 -2.84
N ILE A 229 20.53 -4.20 -3.39
CA ILE A 229 21.49 -5.27 -3.71
C ILE A 229 21.86 -6.05 -2.45
N PHE A 230 22.13 -5.36 -1.34
CA PHE A 230 22.44 -6.01 -0.07
C PHE A 230 21.27 -6.87 0.45
N MET A 231 20.04 -6.37 0.36
CA MET A 231 18.83 -7.10 0.77
C MET A 231 18.55 -8.31 -0.13
N ILE A 232 18.73 -8.16 -1.45
CA ILE A 232 18.64 -9.27 -2.40
C ILE A 232 19.68 -10.33 -2.05
N ARG A 233 20.96 -9.95 -1.89
CA ARG A 233 22.04 -10.87 -1.48
C ARG A 233 21.69 -11.63 -0.20
N ASN A 234 21.16 -10.96 0.81
CA ASN A 234 20.75 -11.62 2.06
C ASN A 234 19.60 -12.61 1.83
N ALA A 235 18.62 -12.26 1.00
CA ALA A 235 17.52 -13.15 0.63
C ALA A 235 18.02 -14.42 -0.10
N TRP A 236 19.05 -14.30 -0.95
CA TRP A 236 19.73 -15.44 -1.57
C TRP A 236 20.46 -16.32 -0.55
N LEU A 237 21.18 -15.70 0.39
CA LEU A 237 21.92 -16.44 1.42
C LEU A 237 20.99 -17.17 2.39
N GLN A 238 19.82 -16.59 2.67
CA GLN A 238 18.79 -17.14 3.56
C GLN A 238 17.84 -18.13 2.87
N ASP A 239 18.03 -18.38 1.57
CA ASP A 239 17.14 -19.18 0.73
C ASP A 239 15.67 -18.78 0.94
N SER A 240 15.31 -17.57 0.48
CA SER A 240 13.98 -16.99 0.74
C SER A 240 13.02 -17.00 -0.45
N GLY A 241 13.39 -17.65 -1.55
CA GLY A 241 12.57 -17.81 -2.75
C GLY A 241 12.52 -16.60 -3.68
N LEU A 242 12.24 -16.88 -4.95
CA LEU A 242 12.15 -15.88 -6.03
C LEU A 242 11.10 -14.79 -5.76
N PRO A 243 9.87 -15.08 -5.30
CA PRO A 243 8.84 -14.05 -5.11
C PRO A 243 9.28 -12.97 -4.12
N ARG A 244 9.91 -13.36 -3.00
CA ARG A 244 10.44 -12.38 -2.03
C ARG A 244 11.53 -11.52 -2.65
N ILE A 245 12.47 -12.10 -3.39
CA ILE A 245 13.55 -11.36 -4.07
C ILE A 245 12.97 -10.35 -5.06
N MET A 246 11.99 -10.75 -5.87
CA MET A 246 11.29 -9.86 -6.80
C MET A 246 10.58 -8.73 -6.07
N TYR A 247 9.95 -9.00 -4.91
CA TYR A 247 9.31 -7.94 -4.14
C TYR A 247 10.32 -6.93 -3.56
N ILE A 248 11.47 -7.39 -3.05
CA ILE A 248 12.57 -6.51 -2.61
C ILE A 248 13.03 -5.62 -3.77
N LEU A 249 13.23 -6.21 -4.96
CA LEU A 249 13.59 -5.47 -6.16
C LEU A 249 12.53 -4.43 -6.52
N GLY A 250 11.25 -4.78 -6.49
CA GLY A 250 10.15 -3.85 -6.80
C GLY A 250 10.11 -2.65 -5.86
N VAL A 251 10.28 -2.86 -4.54
CA VAL A 251 10.36 -1.75 -3.57
C VAL A 251 11.59 -0.90 -3.84
N GLY A 252 12.76 -1.51 -4.11
CA GLY A 252 13.98 -0.78 -4.44
C GLY A 252 13.84 0.08 -5.71
N LEU A 253 13.29 -0.49 -6.79
CA LEU A 253 13.04 0.22 -8.05
C LEU A 253 12.07 1.39 -7.86
N MET A 254 11.00 1.19 -7.11
CA MET A 254 10.02 2.24 -6.81
C MET A 254 10.66 3.42 -6.06
N VAL A 255 11.54 3.15 -5.10
CA VAL A 255 12.18 4.23 -4.34
C VAL A 255 13.32 4.87 -5.12
N VAL A 256 14.02 4.13 -5.99
CA VAL A 256 14.92 4.75 -6.98
C VAL A 256 14.15 5.71 -7.88
N ALA A 257 12.99 5.29 -8.38
CA ALA A 257 12.11 6.14 -9.17
C ALA A 257 11.67 7.39 -8.40
N ALA A 258 11.47 7.30 -7.07
CA ALA A 258 11.18 8.46 -6.23
C ALA A 258 12.25 9.56 -6.31
N PHE A 259 13.52 9.20 -6.50
CA PHE A 259 14.63 10.16 -6.61
C PHE A 259 14.91 10.62 -8.05
N GLN A 260 14.26 10.05 -9.06
CA GLN A 260 14.62 10.25 -10.46
C GLN A 260 13.46 10.66 -11.37
N LEU A 261 12.23 10.29 -11.03
CA LEU A 261 11.03 10.62 -11.80
C LEU A 261 10.40 11.91 -11.33
N ASP A 262 9.57 12.49 -12.21
CA ASP A 262 8.74 13.63 -11.85
C ASP A 262 7.81 13.31 -10.67
N PRO A 263 7.50 14.31 -9.83
CA PRO A 263 6.59 14.20 -8.69
C PRO A 263 5.32 13.37 -8.95
N PHE A 264 4.63 13.67 -10.04
CA PHE A 264 3.39 13.02 -10.42
C PHE A 264 3.60 11.54 -10.78
N GLN A 265 4.66 11.23 -11.51
CA GLN A 265 4.98 9.86 -11.92
C GLN A 265 5.32 8.98 -10.73
N PHE A 266 6.10 9.52 -9.79
CA PHE A 266 6.38 8.80 -8.55
C PHE A 266 5.12 8.63 -7.70
N LEU A 267 4.30 9.68 -7.52
CA LEU A 267 3.03 9.59 -6.79
C LEU A 267 2.16 8.48 -7.38
N MET A 268 1.95 8.47 -8.69
CA MET A 268 1.23 7.42 -9.39
C MET A 268 1.84 6.04 -9.13
N LEU A 269 3.15 5.87 -9.30
CA LEU A 269 3.81 4.59 -9.08
C LEU A 269 3.62 4.09 -7.64
N TRP A 270 3.82 4.98 -6.67
CA TRP A 270 3.76 4.68 -5.24
C TRP A 270 2.34 4.30 -4.83
N THR A 271 1.34 5.10 -5.18
CA THR A 271 -0.05 4.85 -4.82
C THR A 271 -0.62 3.65 -5.57
N LEU A 272 -0.38 3.50 -6.88
CA LEU A 272 -0.87 2.37 -7.65
C LEU A 272 -0.30 1.05 -7.17
N GLN A 273 1.01 0.99 -6.88
CA GLN A 273 1.62 -0.22 -6.33
C GLN A 273 0.88 -0.64 -5.07
N HIS A 274 0.67 0.30 -4.15
CA HIS A 274 -0.01 0.06 -2.88
C HIS A 274 -1.46 -0.43 -3.05
N TRP A 275 -2.24 0.25 -3.90
CA TRP A 275 -3.64 -0.09 -4.16
C TRP A 275 -3.76 -1.47 -4.80
N MET A 276 -2.89 -1.78 -5.77
CA MET A 276 -2.88 -3.06 -6.45
C MET A 276 -2.54 -4.22 -5.52
N VAL A 277 -1.54 -4.06 -4.63
CA VAL A 277 -1.21 -5.11 -3.64
C VAL A 277 -2.38 -5.37 -2.71
N ALA A 278 -2.97 -4.31 -2.14
CA ALA A 278 -4.09 -4.43 -1.21
C ALA A 278 -5.30 -5.11 -1.87
N LEU A 279 -5.67 -4.65 -3.07
CA LEU A 279 -6.82 -5.17 -3.81
C LEU A 279 -6.60 -6.62 -4.28
N GLY A 280 -5.41 -6.92 -4.82
CA GLY A 280 -5.05 -8.27 -5.23
C GLY A 280 -5.05 -9.27 -4.07
N LEU A 281 -4.62 -8.84 -2.87
CA LEU A 281 -4.68 -9.64 -1.66
C LEU A 281 -6.11 -9.85 -1.17
N ALA A 282 -6.91 -8.77 -1.09
CA ALA A 282 -8.30 -8.85 -0.63
C ALA A 282 -9.19 -9.66 -1.58
N ALA A 283 -9.01 -9.52 -2.90
CA ALA A 283 -9.72 -10.31 -3.89
C ALA A 283 -9.37 -11.81 -3.78
N HIS A 284 -8.10 -12.14 -3.55
CA HIS A 284 -7.68 -13.53 -3.30
C HIS A 284 -8.32 -14.09 -2.03
N MET A 285 -8.20 -13.39 -0.91
CA MET A 285 -8.75 -13.81 0.39
C MET A 285 -10.28 -13.93 0.35
N GLY A 286 -10.97 -12.94 -0.22
CA GLY A 286 -12.43 -12.95 -0.37
C GLY A 286 -12.90 -14.08 -1.28
N GLY A 287 -12.22 -14.30 -2.40
CA GLY A 287 -12.56 -15.40 -3.31
C GLY A 287 -12.43 -16.78 -2.66
N ASN A 288 -11.48 -16.95 -1.74
CA ASN A 288 -11.31 -18.18 -0.96
C ASN A 288 -12.41 -18.37 0.09
N ASP A 289 -12.95 -17.31 0.69
CA ASP A 289 -14.12 -17.40 1.60
C ASP A 289 -15.37 -17.91 0.85
N VAL A 290 -15.61 -17.39 -0.36
CA VAL A 290 -16.69 -17.84 -1.25
C VAL A 290 -16.53 -19.33 -1.59
N HIS A 291 -15.29 -19.84 -1.68
CA HIS A 291 -15.06 -21.26 -1.94
C HIS A 291 -15.49 -22.16 -0.77
N GLN A 292 -15.13 -21.81 0.47
CA GLN A 292 -15.47 -22.61 1.66
C GLN A 292 -16.97 -22.68 1.92
N GLY A 293 -17.71 -21.60 1.60
CA GLY A 293 -19.16 -21.56 1.73
C GLY A 293 -19.92 -22.58 0.88
N TYR A 294 -19.32 -23.05 -0.23
CA TYR A 294 -19.89 -24.09 -1.10
C TYR A 294 -19.57 -25.50 -0.59
N LYS A 295 -18.33 -25.77 -0.13
CA LYS A 295 -17.96 -27.09 0.43
C LYS A 295 -18.88 -27.52 1.59
N ASN A 296 -19.31 -26.57 2.43
CA ASN A 296 -20.19 -26.86 3.58
C ASN A 296 -21.69 -26.95 3.24
N ARG A 297 -22.13 -26.59 2.03
CA ARG A 297 -23.56 -26.59 1.65
C ARG A 297 -23.99 -27.77 0.77
N THR A 298 -23.08 -28.62 0.32
CA THR A 298 -23.42 -29.69 -0.64
C THR A 298 -22.91 -31.06 -0.21
N VAL A 299 -23.67 -31.73 0.67
CA VAL A 299 -23.74 -33.20 0.69
C VAL A 299 -24.76 -33.72 -0.34
N PHE A 300 -25.63 -32.87 -0.91
CA PHE A 300 -26.73 -33.35 -1.76
C PHE A 300 -27.01 -32.60 -3.08
N VAL A 301 -26.16 -31.67 -3.54
CA VAL A 301 -26.36 -31.03 -4.85
C VAL A 301 -25.13 -31.24 -5.75
N LYS A 302 -25.41 -31.93 -6.86
CA LYS A 302 -24.58 -32.18 -8.05
C LYS A 302 -23.55 -31.07 -8.31
N LYS A 303 -22.31 -31.50 -8.61
CA LYS A 303 -21.22 -30.72 -9.22
C LYS A 303 -21.73 -29.64 -10.18
N SER A 304 -21.91 -28.42 -9.69
CA SER A 304 -21.87 -27.23 -10.52
C SER A 304 -20.40 -26.96 -10.83
N SER A 305 -20.04 -26.94 -12.11
CA SER A 305 -18.70 -26.66 -12.60
C SER A 305 -18.33 -25.18 -12.47
N GLU A 306 -18.53 -24.57 -11.30
CA GLU A 306 -18.03 -23.22 -11.05
C GLU A 306 -16.51 -23.29 -10.96
N LYS A 307 -15.84 -22.75 -11.99
CA LYS A 307 -14.39 -22.72 -12.07
C LYS A 307 -13.86 -21.95 -10.85
N PRO A 308 -13.07 -22.57 -9.94
CA PRO A 308 -12.58 -21.92 -8.72
C PRO A 308 -11.77 -20.64 -9.00
N PHE A 309 -11.22 -20.50 -10.21
CA PHE A 309 -10.54 -19.31 -10.67
C PHE A 309 -11.40 -18.04 -10.72
N LEU A 310 -12.72 -18.14 -10.97
CA LEU A 310 -13.62 -16.99 -11.17
C LEU A 310 -13.95 -16.23 -9.88
N LYS A 311 -13.78 -16.84 -8.72
CA LYS A 311 -14.30 -16.30 -7.44
C LYS A 311 -13.55 -15.04 -6.98
N PRO A 312 -12.20 -14.96 -7.02
CA PRO A 312 -11.49 -13.72 -6.76
C PRO A 312 -11.86 -12.58 -7.73
N TRP A 313 -12.19 -12.92 -8.99
CA TRP A 313 -12.61 -11.91 -9.97
C TRP A 313 -13.98 -11.32 -9.65
N LEU A 314 -14.90 -12.10 -9.09
CA LEU A 314 -16.20 -11.57 -8.61
C LEU A 314 -16.01 -10.56 -7.48
N VAL A 315 -15.14 -10.87 -6.52
CA VAL A 315 -14.80 -9.94 -5.43
C VAL A 315 -14.15 -8.68 -5.98
N LEU A 316 -13.20 -8.84 -6.90
CA LEU A 316 -12.54 -7.72 -7.56
C LEU A 316 -13.54 -6.83 -8.31
N LEU A 317 -14.42 -7.41 -9.12
CA LEU A 317 -15.44 -6.68 -9.86
C LEU A 317 -16.38 -5.91 -8.92
N PHE A 318 -16.80 -6.54 -7.83
CA PHE A 318 -17.61 -5.87 -6.81
C PHE A 318 -16.89 -4.67 -6.19
N LEU A 319 -15.64 -4.85 -5.78
CA LEU A 319 -14.84 -3.78 -5.18
C LEU A 319 -14.54 -2.65 -6.17
N CYS A 320 -14.19 -2.97 -7.42
CA CYS A 320 -13.97 -1.97 -8.47
C CYS A 320 -15.26 -1.22 -8.82
N ALA A 321 -16.41 -1.89 -8.93
CA ALA A 321 -17.68 -1.24 -9.19
C ALA A 321 -18.06 -0.29 -8.05
N PHE A 322 -17.87 -0.73 -6.80
CA PHE A 322 -18.02 0.14 -5.63
C PHE A 322 -17.10 1.36 -5.72
N SER A 323 -15.84 1.15 -6.13
CA SER A 323 -14.88 2.24 -6.27
C SER A 323 -15.34 3.28 -7.28
N VAL A 324 -15.72 2.86 -8.48
CA VAL A 324 -16.19 3.76 -9.55
C VAL A 324 -17.36 4.62 -9.09
N ILE A 325 -18.31 4.03 -8.37
CA ILE A 325 -19.50 4.74 -7.86
C ILE A 325 -19.12 5.74 -6.77
N MET A 326 -18.18 5.39 -5.91
CA MET A 326 -17.85 6.18 -4.72
C MET A 326 -16.75 7.22 -4.96
N THR A 327 -15.90 7.06 -5.98
CA THR A 327 -14.80 8.00 -6.27
C THR A 327 -15.26 9.46 -6.31
N PRO A 328 -16.35 9.86 -7.00
CA PRO A 328 -16.77 11.27 -7.03
C PRO A 328 -17.08 11.87 -5.64
N ILE A 329 -17.56 11.04 -4.71
CA ILE A 329 -17.88 11.47 -3.33
C ILE A 329 -16.59 11.67 -2.52
N PHE A 330 -15.63 10.76 -2.69
CA PHE A 330 -14.33 10.78 -1.99
C PHE A 330 -13.26 11.62 -2.71
N GLU A 331 -13.51 12.16 -3.88
CA GLU A 331 -12.53 13.05 -4.52
C GLU A 331 -12.61 14.47 -3.97
N ILE A 332 -13.69 14.79 -3.24
CA ILE A 332 -13.90 16.10 -2.63
C ILE A 332 -12.79 16.42 -1.63
N GLU A 333 -12.40 15.47 -0.77
CA GLU A 333 -11.36 15.72 0.23
C GLU A 333 -9.93 15.68 -0.31
N ALA A 334 -9.70 14.94 -1.40
CA ALA A 334 -8.35 14.52 -1.78
C ALA A 334 -7.68 15.44 -2.79
N VAL A 335 -8.47 16.14 -3.61
CA VAL A 335 -7.95 16.95 -4.71
C VAL A 335 -8.68 18.29 -4.73
N SER A 336 -7.94 19.37 -5.01
CA SER A 336 -8.49 20.72 -5.11
C SER A 336 -9.39 20.89 -6.35
N VAL A 337 -10.23 21.93 -6.33
CA VAL A 337 -11.10 22.28 -7.47
C VAL A 337 -10.25 22.50 -8.71
N GLY A 338 -10.66 21.91 -9.84
CA GLY A 338 -9.96 21.96 -11.13
C GLY A 338 -8.96 20.83 -11.34
N GLY A 339 -8.56 20.09 -10.30
CA GLY A 339 -7.66 18.94 -10.40
C GLY A 339 -8.36 17.58 -10.39
N ARG A 340 -9.67 17.53 -10.11
CA ARG A 340 -10.40 16.27 -9.88
C ARG A 340 -10.71 15.56 -11.19
N TYR A 341 -10.46 14.26 -11.27
CA TYR A 341 -10.84 13.44 -12.41
C TYR A 341 -12.37 13.37 -12.56
N SER A 342 -13.13 13.30 -11.46
CA SER A 342 -14.59 13.28 -11.50
C SER A 342 -15.21 14.58 -12.02
N GLU A 343 -14.50 15.72 -11.94
CA GLU A 343 -14.99 16.98 -12.55
C GLU A 343 -15.01 16.89 -14.08
N GLN A 344 -14.10 16.11 -14.68
CA GLN A 344 -14.06 15.92 -16.13
C GLN A 344 -15.24 15.10 -16.65
N PHE A 345 -15.72 14.12 -15.86
CA PHE A 345 -16.81 13.22 -16.25
C PHE A 345 -18.18 13.66 -15.71
N PHE A 346 -18.22 14.29 -14.53
CA PHE A 346 -19.44 14.65 -13.81
C PHE A 346 -19.41 16.10 -13.27
N PRO A 347 -19.18 17.12 -14.13
CA PRO A 347 -18.94 18.50 -13.69
C PRO A 347 -20.09 19.09 -12.86
N ALA A 348 -21.34 18.85 -13.25
CA ALA A 348 -22.50 19.35 -12.51
C ALA A 348 -22.64 18.71 -11.13
N PHE A 349 -22.35 17.41 -11.02
CA PHE A 349 -22.42 16.70 -9.74
C PHE A 349 -21.30 17.16 -8.80
N MET A 350 -20.08 17.32 -9.30
CA MET A 350 -18.96 17.85 -8.52
C MET A 350 -19.21 19.29 -8.09
N GLY A 351 -19.74 20.13 -8.97
CA GLY A 351 -20.14 21.50 -8.62
C GLY A 351 -21.21 21.53 -7.53
N TRP A 352 -22.19 20.62 -7.56
CA TRP A 352 -23.18 20.50 -6.48
C TRP A 352 -22.53 20.07 -5.16
N LEU A 353 -21.71 19.03 -5.16
CA LEU A 353 -21.04 18.52 -3.96
C LEU A 353 -20.20 19.60 -3.26
N GLN A 354 -19.44 20.38 -4.04
CA GLN A 354 -18.56 21.45 -3.54
C GLN A 354 -19.31 22.62 -2.92
N ASN A 355 -20.43 23.02 -3.53
CA ASN A 355 -21.21 24.16 -3.08
C ASN A 355 -22.35 23.75 -2.12
N SER A 356 -22.43 22.48 -1.77
CA SER A 356 -23.46 21.98 -0.85
C SER A 356 -23.14 22.34 0.59
N GLU A 357 -24.19 22.52 1.39
CA GLU A 357 -24.09 22.62 2.86
C GLU A 357 -23.48 21.36 3.50
N TRP A 358 -23.43 20.26 2.74
CA TRP A 358 -22.83 18.99 3.15
C TRP A 358 -21.32 18.93 2.96
N TYR A 359 -20.68 19.94 2.37
CA TYR A 359 -19.25 19.92 2.06
C TYR A 359 -18.37 19.46 3.23
N THR A 360 -18.49 20.11 4.40
CA THR A 360 -17.70 19.76 5.59
C THR A 360 -17.94 18.33 6.05
N PHE A 361 -19.19 17.87 5.96
CA PHE A 361 -19.55 16.50 6.31
C PHE A 361 -18.94 15.48 5.34
N LEU A 362 -18.98 15.76 4.03
CA LEU A 362 -18.41 14.91 2.98
C LEU A 362 -16.88 14.83 3.10
N VAL A 363 -16.21 15.96 3.34
CA VAL A 363 -14.77 15.99 3.66
C VAL A 363 -14.47 15.18 4.91
N GLY A 364 -15.31 15.28 5.94
CA GLY A 364 -15.21 14.48 7.15
C GLY A 364 -15.32 12.98 6.90
N ILE A 365 -16.25 12.54 6.04
CA ILE A 365 -16.34 11.13 5.61
C ILE A 365 -15.04 10.71 4.91
N GLY A 366 -14.54 11.54 4.00
CA GLY A 366 -13.29 11.31 3.27
C GLY A 366 -12.10 11.08 4.18
N LEU A 367 -11.81 12.06 5.05
CA LEU A 367 -10.72 11.99 6.01
C LEU A 367 -10.88 10.85 7.01
N ALA A 368 -12.09 10.65 7.56
CA ALA A 368 -12.36 9.55 8.46
C ALA A 368 -12.08 8.21 7.77
N SER A 369 -12.49 8.03 6.52
CA SER A 369 -12.28 6.80 5.78
C SER A 369 -10.80 6.45 5.59
N GLY A 370 -9.90 7.44 5.44
CA GLY A 370 -8.45 7.23 5.39
C GLY A 370 -7.90 6.65 6.69
N PHE A 371 -8.21 7.29 7.81
CA PHE A 371 -7.78 6.81 9.14
C PHE A 371 -8.36 5.44 9.50
N LEU A 372 -9.63 5.25 9.17
CA LEU A 372 -10.35 4.00 9.32
C LEU A 372 -9.73 2.88 8.49
N HIS A 373 -9.31 3.17 7.26
CA HIS A 373 -8.60 2.24 6.40
C HIS A 373 -7.29 1.76 7.07
N TYR A 374 -6.43 2.68 7.54
CA TYR A 374 -5.18 2.29 8.21
C TYR A 374 -5.42 1.41 9.44
N TRP A 375 -6.44 1.76 10.23
CA TRP A 375 -6.82 0.97 11.40
C TRP A 375 -7.32 -0.43 11.02
N MET A 376 -8.16 -0.51 10.00
CA MET A 376 -8.75 -1.77 9.58
C MET A 376 -7.75 -2.71 8.95
N ASP A 377 -6.83 -2.21 8.13
CA ASP A 377 -5.71 -3.01 7.62
C ASP A 377 -4.89 -3.59 8.77
N ARG A 378 -4.54 -2.77 9.76
CA ARG A 378 -3.82 -3.24 10.94
C ARG A 378 -4.62 -4.27 11.72
N SER A 379 -5.95 -4.16 11.74
CA SER A 379 -6.83 -5.08 12.47
C SER A 379 -7.00 -6.42 11.76
N VAL A 380 -7.17 -6.42 10.44
CA VAL A 380 -7.35 -7.60 9.60
C VAL A 380 -6.05 -8.38 9.43
N TYR A 381 -4.91 -7.68 9.34
CA TYR A 381 -3.60 -8.28 9.13
C TYR A 381 -2.74 -8.38 10.41
N ARG A 382 -3.35 -8.30 11.60
CA ARG A 382 -2.65 -8.44 12.90
C ARG A 382 -2.24 -9.89 13.18
N PHE A 383 -1.28 -10.44 12.45
CA PHE A 383 -0.89 -11.85 12.62
C PHE A 383 -0.20 -12.18 13.95
N SER A 384 0.09 -11.19 14.80
CA SER A 384 0.49 -11.44 16.20
C SER A 384 -0.68 -11.94 17.06
N ASP A 385 -1.92 -11.65 16.68
CA ASP A 385 -3.14 -12.15 17.31
C ASP A 385 -3.50 -13.54 16.76
N LEU A 386 -3.78 -14.49 17.66
CA LEU A 386 -4.04 -15.88 17.29
C LEU A 386 -5.35 -16.05 16.51
N GLU A 387 -6.42 -15.35 16.91
CA GLU A 387 -7.72 -15.42 16.24
C GLU A 387 -7.65 -14.78 14.85
N THR A 388 -6.95 -13.64 14.74
CA THR A 388 -6.69 -12.99 13.45
C THR A 388 -5.90 -13.92 12.53
N ARG A 389 -4.84 -14.57 13.03
CA ARG A 389 -4.04 -15.51 12.24
C ARG A 389 -4.86 -16.70 11.76
N LYS A 390 -5.68 -17.31 12.62
CA LYS A 390 -6.56 -18.42 12.25
C LYS A 390 -7.53 -18.01 11.13
N SER A 391 -8.15 -16.85 11.26
CA SER A 391 -9.09 -16.30 10.26
C SER A 391 -8.37 -16.03 8.93
N ALA A 392 -7.21 -15.36 8.98
CA ALA A 392 -6.41 -15.05 7.80
C ALA A 392 -5.87 -16.30 7.10
N GLN A 393 -5.41 -17.32 7.84
CA GLN A 393 -4.89 -18.57 7.27
C GLN A 393 -5.95 -19.30 6.45
N GLN A 394 -7.20 -19.32 6.93
CA GLN A 394 -8.33 -19.88 6.19
C GLN A 394 -8.53 -19.19 4.85
N LEU A 395 -8.31 -17.88 4.77
CA LEU A 395 -8.51 -17.11 3.53
C LEU A 395 -7.27 -17.06 2.64
N LEU A 396 -6.06 -17.10 3.20
CA LEU A 396 -4.81 -17.03 2.44
C LEU A 396 -4.44 -18.36 1.79
N PHE A 397 -4.71 -19.47 2.50
CA PHE A 397 -4.22 -20.80 2.16
C PHE A 397 -5.33 -21.85 1.98
N ALA A 398 -6.57 -21.42 1.73
CA ALA A 398 -7.68 -22.36 1.48
C ALA A 398 -7.31 -23.36 0.36
N LEU A 399 -7.28 -24.65 0.72
CA LEU A 399 -7.18 -25.80 -0.18
C LEU A 399 -8.58 -26.35 -0.52
#